data_AF-A0A6I8U3I9-F1
#
_entry.id   AF-A0A6I8U3I9-F1
#
_cell.length_a   1.000
_cell.length_b   1.000
_cell.length_c   1.000
_cell.angle_alpha   90.00
_cell.angle_beta   90.00
_cell.angle_gamma   90.00
#
_symmetry.space_group_name_H-M   'P 1'
#
loop_
_entity.id
_entity.type
_entity.pdbx_description
1 polymer ?
#
loop_
_entity_poly.entity_id
_entity_poly.type
_entity_poly.pdbx_seq_one_letter_code
_entity_poly.pdbx_strand_id
1 'polypeptide(L)'
;MAGTMDELLKELNYDFNYLLHEVRTSSRHLKLESRRTVEAWIQKLSATNQSMEEVRLRNDFLFYLARSCEEGTLLPPFDQRPPTGYVLNSSHLMPILGTEMTASTSSKPIYEAYSGPSSSGSQSQKAELFKRSPDGGAFLVSQPVPRCGAFCYLAVVSKQPK
;
A
#
# COMPACT_ATOMS: atom_id res chain seq x y z
N MET A 1 15.37 8.34 -25.18
CA MET A 1 14.86 8.10 -23.81
C MET A 1 13.49 8.74 -23.52
N ALA A 2 12.77 9.31 -24.50
CA ALA A 2 11.43 9.89 -24.28
C ALA A 2 10.27 8.87 -24.36
N GLY A 3 10.48 7.70 -24.99
CA GLY A 3 9.42 6.69 -25.19
C GLY A 3 8.96 5.98 -23.91
N THR A 4 9.86 5.78 -22.94
CA THR A 4 9.55 5.00 -21.72
C THR A 4 8.61 5.72 -20.75
N MET A 5 8.68 7.05 -20.65
CA MET A 5 7.79 7.83 -19.77
C MET A 5 6.38 7.96 -20.35
N ASP A 6 6.26 8.12 -21.67
CA ASP A 6 4.96 8.20 -22.36
C ASP A 6 4.24 6.85 -22.36
N GLU A 7 4.99 5.76 -22.53
CA GLU A 7 4.49 4.39 -22.44
C GLU A 7 4.01 4.06 -21.02
N LEU A 8 4.79 4.42 -20.00
CA LEU A 8 4.36 4.27 -18.60
C LEU A 8 3.10 5.08 -18.29
N LEU A 9 2.98 6.30 -18.82
CA LEU A 9 1.77 7.10 -18.64
C LEU A 9 0.55 6.44 -19.29
N LYS A 10 0.72 5.83 -20.47
CA LYS A 10 -0.35 5.07 -21.14
C LYS A 10 -0.78 3.85 -20.32
N GLU A 11 0.17 3.11 -19.77
CA GLU A 11 -0.09 1.96 -18.90
C GLU A 11 -0.86 2.39 -17.64
N LEU A 12 -0.40 3.43 -16.94
CA LEU A 12 -1.08 3.96 -15.77
C LEU A 12 -2.49 4.48 -16.09
N ASN A 13 -2.71 5.06 -17.28
CA ASN A 13 -4.05 5.45 -17.72
C ASN A 13 -4.93 4.24 -18.04
N TYR A 14 -4.37 3.17 -18.61
CA TYR A 14 -5.08 1.93 -18.87
C TYR A 14 -5.55 1.31 -17.55
N ASP A 15 -4.66 1.19 -16.57
CA ASP A 15 -4.96 0.68 -15.23
C ASP A 15 -6.04 1.51 -14.54
N PHE A 16 -5.94 2.84 -14.64
CA PHE A 16 -6.96 3.74 -14.09
C PHE A 16 -8.35 3.46 -14.66
N ASN A 17 -8.46 3.31 -15.99
CA ASN A 17 -9.73 3.06 -16.65
C ASN A 17 -10.31 1.68 -16.30
N TYR A 18 -9.44 0.68 -16.18
CA TYR A 18 -9.81 -0.66 -15.72
C TYR A 18 -10.37 -0.63 -14.30
N LEU A 19 -9.62 -0.08 -13.35
CA LEU A 19 -10.03 0.05 -11.95
C LEU A 19 -11.31 0.90 -11.80
N LEU A 20 -11.47 1.94 -12.61
CA LEU A 20 -12.66 2.78 -12.61
C LEU A 20 -13.92 1.97 -13.01
N HIS A 21 -13.79 1.10 -14.00
CA HIS A 21 -14.87 0.20 -14.40
C HIS A 21 -15.19 -0.81 -13.29
N GLU A 22 -14.18 -1.36 -12.63
CA GLU A 22 -14.31 -2.28 -11.50
C GLU A 22 -15.06 -1.63 -10.33
N VAL A 23 -14.62 -0.45 -9.87
CA VAL A 23 -15.30 0.32 -8.82
C VAL A 23 -16.77 0.58 -9.17
N ARG A 24 -17.07 1.01 -10.40
CA ARG A 24 -18.45 1.27 -10.84
C ARG A 24 -19.33 0.01 -10.87
N THR A 25 -18.71 -1.14 -11.10
CA THR A 25 -19.41 -2.44 -11.09
C THR A 25 -19.66 -2.89 -9.66
N SER A 26 -18.62 -2.91 -8.82
CA SER A 26 -18.67 -3.38 -7.44
C SER A 26 -19.51 -2.47 -6.52
N SER A 27 -19.49 -1.15 -6.75
CA SER A 27 -20.24 -0.18 -5.94
C SER A 27 -21.77 -0.32 -6.04
N ARG A 28 -22.31 -1.05 -7.02
CA ARG A 28 -23.76 -1.28 -7.18
C ARG A 28 -24.38 -2.00 -5.98
N HIS A 29 -23.59 -2.81 -5.27
CA HIS A 29 -24.03 -3.56 -4.09
C HIS A 29 -24.01 -2.72 -2.80
N LEU A 30 -23.45 -1.51 -2.84
CA LEU A 30 -23.37 -0.62 -1.69
C LEU A 30 -24.66 0.17 -1.45
N LYS A 31 -24.84 0.60 -0.19
CA LYS A 31 -25.93 1.51 0.20
C LYS A 31 -25.83 2.85 -0.56
N LEU A 32 -26.96 3.54 -0.71
CA LEU A 32 -27.02 4.81 -1.46
C LEU A 32 -26.00 5.86 -0.98
N GLU A 33 -25.86 6.04 0.33
CA GLU A 33 -24.92 7.00 0.92
C GLU A 33 -23.45 6.63 0.62
N SER A 34 -23.12 5.34 0.72
CA SER A 34 -21.81 4.83 0.33
C SER A 34 -21.54 5.05 -1.16
N ARG A 35 -22.52 4.79 -2.03
CA ARG A 35 -22.39 5.06 -3.48
C ARG A 35 -22.15 6.54 -3.79
N ARG A 36 -22.81 7.46 -3.10
CA ARG A 36 -22.56 8.91 -3.23
C ARG A 36 -21.13 9.28 -2.83
N THR A 37 -20.61 8.62 -1.80
CA THR A 37 -19.23 8.83 -1.33
C THR A 37 -18.21 8.30 -2.34
N VAL A 38 -18.44 7.10 -2.88
CA VAL A 38 -17.64 6.51 -3.96
C VAL A 38 -17.62 7.43 -5.19
N GLU A 39 -18.78 7.95 -5.62
CA GLU A 39 -18.85 8.86 -6.76
C GLU A 39 -18.05 10.15 -6.53
N ALA A 40 -18.09 10.72 -5.32
CA ALA A 40 -17.27 11.88 -4.98
C ALA A 40 -15.76 11.58 -5.09
N TRP A 41 -15.33 10.39 -4.64
CA TRP A 41 -13.94 9.95 -4.80
C TRP A 41 -13.57 9.74 -6.27
N ILE A 42 -14.42 9.09 -7.07
CA ILE A 42 -14.22 8.92 -8.51
C ILE A 42 -14.02 10.27 -9.20
N GLN A 43 -14.86 11.26 -8.89
CA GLN A 43 -14.77 12.61 -9.46
C GLN A 43 -13.42 13.27 -9.11
N LYS A 44 -12.98 13.19 -7.85
CA LYS A 44 -11.68 13.74 -7.44
C LYS A 44 -10.52 13.04 -8.17
N LEU A 45 -10.52 11.72 -8.21
CA LEU A 45 -9.42 10.94 -8.80
C LEU A 45 -9.36 11.11 -10.33
N SER A 46 -10.50 11.25 -10.99
CA SER A 46 -10.58 11.50 -12.44
C SER A 46 -10.08 12.88 -12.84
N ALA A 47 -10.17 13.87 -11.94
CA ALA A 47 -9.66 15.23 -12.17
C ALA A 47 -8.14 15.36 -11.96
N THR A 48 -7.44 14.27 -11.60
CA THR A 48 -6.03 14.29 -11.19
C THR A 48 -5.13 13.80 -12.32
N ASN A 49 -4.29 14.68 -12.86
CA ASN A 49 -3.38 14.37 -13.96
C ASN A 49 -2.21 15.37 -14.14
N GLN A 50 -1.80 16.12 -13.11
CA GLN A 50 -0.82 17.20 -13.29
C GLN A 50 0.63 16.72 -13.26
N SER A 51 0.93 15.65 -12.51
CA SER A 51 2.27 15.06 -12.41
C SER A 51 2.24 13.53 -12.44
N MET A 52 3.40 12.91 -12.69
CA MET A 52 3.53 11.45 -12.68
C MET A 52 3.22 10.86 -11.30
N GLU A 53 3.62 11.57 -10.24
CA GLU A 53 3.35 11.19 -8.84
C GLU A 53 1.85 11.23 -8.56
N GLU A 54 1.14 12.24 -9.04
CA GLU A 54 -0.31 12.32 -8.94
C GLU A 54 -1.02 11.20 -9.71
N VAL A 55 -0.52 10.86 -10.91
CA VAL A 55 -1.06 9.77 -11.74
C VAL A 55 -0.85 8.40 -11.09
N ARG A 56 0.26 8.19 -10.38
CA ARG A 56 0.46 6.96 -9.59
C ARG A 56 -0.45 6.94 -8.37
N LEU A 57 -0.45 8.03 -7.60
CA LEU A 57 -1.24 8.11 -6.38
C LEU A 57 -2.73 7.97 -6.63
N ARG A 58 -3.28 8.55 -7.71
CA ARG A 58 -4.70 8.37 -8.04
C ARG A 58 -5.04 6.91 -8.32
N ASN A 59 -4.12 6.14 -8.93
CA ASN A 59 -4.32 4.73 -9.21
C ASN A 59 -4.27 3.92 -7.92
N ASP A 60 -3.35 4.25 -7.00
CA ASP A 60 -3.29 3.63 -5.68
C ASP A 60 -4.62 3.85 -4.94
N PHE A 61 -5.10 5.10 -4.85
CA PHE A 61 -6.41 5.40 -4.26
C PHE A 61 -7.54 4.59 -4.89
N LEU A 62 -7.55 4.48 -6.22
CA LEU A 62 -8.61 3.79 -6.94
C LEU A 62 -8.56 2.27 -6.71
N PHE A 63 -7.37 1.68 -6.61
CA PHE A 63 -7.17 0.27 -6.29
C PHE A 63 -7.75 -0.09 -4.91
N TYR A 64 -7.45 0.72 -3.88
CA TYR A 64 -8.01 0.48 -2.55
C TYR A 64 -9.51 0.75 -2.46
N LEU A 65 -10.01 1.71 -3.24
CA LEU A 65 -11.44 1.96 -3.37
C LEU A 65 -12.14 0.77 -4.03
N ALA A 66 -11.56 0.18 -5.08
CA ALA A 66 -12.09 -1.02 -5.75
C ALA A 66 -12.24 -2.17 -4.75
N ARG A 67 -11.18 -2.45 -3.99
CA ARG A 67 -11.18 -3.47 -2.94
C ARG A 67 -12.24 -3.22 -1.87
N SER A 68 -12.36 -1.98 -1.39
CA SER A 68 -13.40 -1.61 -0.42
C SER A 68 -14.82 -1.79 -0.97
N CYS A 69 -15.02 -1.53 -2.27
CA CYS A 69 -16.31 -1.78 -2.92
C CYS A 69 -16.62 -3.28 -3.04
N GLU A 70 -15.63 -4.11 -3.33
CA GLU A 70 -15.78 -5.57 -3.43
C GLU A 70 -16.13 -6.22 -2.10
N GLU A 71 -15.48 -5.78 -1.02
CA GLU A 71 -15.75 -6.23 0.34
C GLU A 71 -17.12 -5.75 0.86
N GLY A 72 -17.79 -4.86 0.11
CA GLY A 72 -19.14 -4.38 0.40
C GLY A 72 -19.22 -3.34 1.53
N THR A 73 -18.08 -2.95 2.09
CA THR A 73 -17.97 -1.97 3.18
C THR A 73 -16.83 -1.00 2.89
N LEU A 74 -17.13 0.30 2.90
CA LEU A 74 -16.11 1.33 2.70
C LEU A 74 -15.24 1.43 3.96
N LEU A 75 -13.94 1.21 3.78
CA LEU A 75 -12.93 1.39 4.82
C LEU A 75 -12.35 2.81 4.75
N PRO A 76 -11.79 3.34 5.86
CA PRO A 76 -11.06 4.61 5.82
C PRO A 76 -9.96 4.62 4.75
N PRO A 77 -9.78 5.72 4.00
CA PRO A 77 -10.48 7.02 4.10
C PRO A 77 -11.78 7.13 3.29
N PHE A 78 -12.23 6.04 2.66
CA PHE A 78 -13.37 6.02 1.74
C PHE A 78 -14.73 5.99 2.43
N ASP A 79 -14.76 5.79 3.75
CA ASP A 79 -15.94 5.95 4.59
C ASP A 79 -16.40 7.41 4.72
N GLN A 80 -15.55 8.36 4.30
CA GLN A 80 -15.81 9.79 4.30
C GLN A 80 -15.67 10.39 2.90
N ARG A 81 -16.21 11.60 2.72
CA ARG A 81 -15.99 12.35 1.48
C ARG A 81 -14.51 12.68 1.30
N PRO A 82 -14.03 12.74 0.03
CA PRO A 82 -12.66 13.12 -0.24
C PRO A 82 -12.34 14.53 0.29
N PRO A 83 -11.15 14.75 0.87
CA PRO A 83 -10.70 16.09 1.25
C PRO A 83 -10.66 17.05 0.06
N THR A 84 -10.81 18.35 0.30
CA THR A 84 -10.62 19.38 -0.72
C THR A 84 -9.15 19.53 -1.12
N GLY A 85 -8.90 20.07 -2.31
CA GLY A 85 -7.54 20.24 -2.85
C GLY A 85 -7.02 19.00 -3.60
N TYR A 86 -5.72 19.03 -3.92
CA TYR A 86 -5.05 18.02 -4.75
C TYR A 86 -5.01 16.64 -4.07
N VAL A 87 -4.95 15.58 -4.87
CA VAL A 87 -4.85 14.18 -4.38
C VAL A 87 -3.55 13.97 -3.59
N LEU A 88 -2.48 14.67 -3.95
CA LEU A 88 -1.20 14.59 -3.25
C LEU A 88 -1.29 14.99 -1.77
N ASN A 89 -2.15 15.96 -1.43
CA ASN A 89 -2.38 16.39 -0.04
C ASN A 89 -2.98 15.28 0.81
N SER A 90 -3.68 14.33 0.19
CA SER A 90 -4.27 13.16 0.84
C SER A 90 -3.36 11.92 0.84
N SER A 91 -2.13 12.00 0.34
CA SER A 91 -1.19 10.85 0.29
C SER A 91 -1.03 10.10 1.62
N HIS A 92 -1.07 10.81 2.75
CA HIS A 92 -0.99 10.25 4.10
C HIS A 92 -2.20 9.38 4.51
N LEU A 93 -3.30 9.44 3.77
CA LEU A 93 -4.51 8.64 4.01
C LEU A 93 -4.44 7.25 3.38
N MET A 94 -3.51 7.03 2.45
CA MET A 94 -3.34 5.73 1.84
C MET A 94 -2.71 4.78 2.85
N PRO A 95 -3.23 3.54 2.99
CA PRO A 95 -2.47 2.48 3.61
C PRO A 95 -1.13 2.46 2.91
N ILE A 96 -0.09 2.70 3.67
CA ILE A 96 1.23 2.82 3.16
C ILE A 96 1.63 1.45 2.60
N LEU A 97 1.38 1.20 1.32
CA LEU A 97 1.84 0.00 0.64
C LEU A 97 3.30 0.23 0.27
N GLY A 98 4.19 0.10 1.27
CA GLY A 98 5.65 0.11 1.07
C GLY A 98 6.45 1.25 1.69
N THR A 99 5.88 2.09 2.55
CA THR A 99 6.52 3.30 3.13
C THR A 99 6.44 3.38 4.66
N GLU A 100 6.58 2.26 5.39
CA GLU A 100 6.95 2.29 6.82
C GLU A 100 8.40 2.81 6.98
N MET A 101 8.79 3.86 6.23
CA MET A 101 10.16 4.38 6.28
C MET A 101 10.37 5.78 5.71
N THR A 102 9.37 6.65 5.58
CA THR A 102 9.68 8.09 5.35
C THR A 102 8.63 9.02 5.97
N ALA A 103 8.28 8.80 7.23
CA ALA A 103 7.57 9.82 8.00
C ALA A 103 7.92 9.71 9.49
N SER A 104 9.21 9.71 9.78
CA SER A 104 9.71 10.17 11.07
C SER A 104 10.98 10.95 10.80
N THR A 105 10.93 12.24 11.07
CA THR A 105 12.13 13.04 11.30
C THR A 105 12.86 12.45 12.51
N SER A 106 13.68 11.44 12.25
CA SER A 106 14.80 11.04 13.07
C SER A 106 15.92 10.70 12.10
N SER A 107 16.93 11.55 12.08
CA SER A 107 18.12 11.50 11.24
C SER A 107 19.06 10.34 11.57
N LYS A 108 18.50 9.19 11.97
CA LYS A 108 19.25 8.01 12.41
C LYS A 108 18.94 6.83 11.49
N PRO A 109 19.96 6.23 10.85
CA PRO A 109 19.79 5.06 10.01
C PRO A 109 19.20 3.88 10.81
N ILE A 110 18.32 3.11 10.16
CA ILE A 110 17.50 2.02 10.70
C ILE A 110 18.29 0.97 11.50
N TYR A 111 19.61 0.86 11.35
CA TYR A 111 20.41 -0.05 12.16
C TYR A 111 20.45 0.35 13.65
N GLU A 112 20.31 1.64 14.00
CA GLU A 112 20.28 2.09 15.41
C GLU A 112 18.96 1.75 16.11
N ALA A 113 17.87 1.53 15.36
CA ALA A 113 16.58 1.08 15.92
C ALA A 113 16.63 -0.35 16.48
N TYR A 114 17.71 -1.11 16.21
CA TYR A 114 17.92 -2.47 16.68
C TYR A 114 18.79 -2.58 17.94
N SER A 115 19.33 -1.46 18.44
CA SER A 115 20.28 -1.44 19.58
C SER A 115 19.75 -0.74 20.84
N GLY A 116 18.49 -0.34 20.87
CA GLY A 116 17.87 0.32 22.02
C GLY A 116 16.89 -0.58 22.77
N PRO A 117 16.89 -0.59 24.12
CA PRO A 117 15.84 -1.25 24.87
C PRO A 117 14.55 -0.40 24.80
N SER A 118 13.45 -1.08 24.47
CA SER A 118 12.07 -0.73 24.85
C SER A 118 11.33 0.36 24.06
N SER A 119 10.42 -0.08 23.19
CA SER A 119 9.06 0.49 23.14
C SER A 119 8.06 -0.54 22.62
N SER A 120 7.07 -0.80 23.47
CA SER A 120 6.07 -1.87 23.48
C SER A 120 5.00 -1.75 22.39
N GLY A 121 4.70 -2.87 21.69
CA GLY A 121 3.44 -3.06 20.97
C GLY A 121 3.50 -4.06 19.81
N SER A 122 4.54 -4.00 18.98
CA SER A 122 4.65 -4.77 17.72
C SER A 122 5.84 -5.75 17.68
N GLN A 123 6.62 -5.85 18.76
CA GLN A 123 7.82 -6.71 18.83
C GLN A 123 7.52 -8.22 18.97
N SER A 124 6.34 -8.61 19.44
CA SER A 124 6.07 -10.02 19.81
C SER A 124 6.14 -10.99 18.61
N GLN A 125 5.53 -10.62 17.47
CA GLN A 125 5.51 -11.50 16.29
C GLN A 125 6.85 -11.52 15.54
N LYS A 126 7.57 -10.38 15.50
CA LYS A 126 8.86 -10.28 14.81
C LYS A 126 9.97 -10.97 15.61
N ALA A 127 9.93 -10.95 16.94
CA ALA A 127 10.86 -11.69 17.80
C ALA A 127 10.68 -13.21 17.70
N GLU A 128 9.44 -13.70 17.54
CA GLU A 128 9.14 -15.12 17.34
C GLU A 128 9.75 -15.67 16.04
N LEU A 129 9.68 -14.92 14.93
CA LEU A 129 10.28 -15.33 13.65
C LEU A 129 11.80 -15.53 13.74
N PHE A 130 12.50 -14.61 14.42
CA PHE A 130 13.94 -14.73 14.63
C PHE A 130 14.28 -15.91 15.56
N LYS A 131 13.52 -16.10 16.64
CA LYS A 131 13.72 -17.22 17.57
C LYS A 131 13.49 -18.59 16.94
N ARG A 132 12.55 -18.69 16.00
CA ARG A 132 12.17 -19.97 15.36
C ARG A 132 12.98 -20.31 14.13
N SER A 133 13.83 -19.41 13.67
CA SER A 133 14.77 -19.71 12.60
C SER A 133 15.85 -20.69 13.09
N PRO A 134 16.27 -21.66 12.27
CA PRO A 134 17.26 -22.66 12.67
C PRO A 134 18.63 -22.07 13.08
N ASP A 135 18.92 -20.86 12.63
CA ASP A 135 20.18 -20.14 12.79
C ASP A 135 20.04 -18.89 13.69
N GLY A 136 18.95 -18.79 14.46
CA GLY A 136 18.73 -17.68 15.40
C GLY A 136 18.57 -16.31 14.73
N GLY A 137 18.30 -16.29 13.43
CA GLY A 137 17.94 -15.11 12.64
C GLY A 137 19.11 -14.56 11.84
N ALA A 138 20.27 -15.21 11.87
CA ALA A 138 21.48 -14.75 11.17
C ALA A 138 21.23 -14.55 9.67
N PHE A 139 20.54 -15.50 9.03
CA PHE A 139 20.11 -15.41 7.65
C PHE A 139 19.21 -14.20 7.42
N LEU A 140 18.23 -13.94 8.30
CA LEU A 140 17.31 -12.81 8.16
C LEU A 140 18.02 -11.46 8.31
N VAL A 141 19.07 -11.38 9.16
CA VAL A 141 19.88 -10.16 9.36
C VAL A 141 20.74 -9.85 8.14
N SER A 142 21.27 -10.87 7.46
CA SER A 142 22.14 -10.66 6.29
C SER A 142 21.37 -10.30 5.01
N GLN A 143 20.04 -10.29 5.04
CA GLN A 143 19.25 -10.03 3.84
C GLN A 143 19.29 -8.55 3.46
N PRO A 144 19.41 -8.24 2.15
CA PRO A 144 19.29 -6.88 1.68
C PRO A 144 17.87 -6.37 1.94
N VAL A 145 17.76 -5.13 2.43
CA VAL A 145 16.47 -4.47 2.60
C VAL A 145 15.97 -4.04 1.21
N PRO A 146 14.83 -4.56 0.71
CA PRO A 146 14.32 -4.18 -0.59
C PRO A 146 13.94 -2.70 -0.60
N ARG A 147 14.40 -1.97 -1.63
CA ARG A 147 14.02 -0.56 -1.85
C ARG A 147 12.63 -0.42 -2.47
N CYS A 148 12.20 -1.41 -3.25
CA CYS A 148 10.84 -1.59 -3.76
C CYS A 148 10.55 -3.10 -3.89
N GLY A 149 9.31 -3.53 -3.67
CA GLY A 149 8.89 -4.94 -3.72
C GLY A 149 9.02 -5.70 -2.39
N ALA A 150 8.84 -7.02 -2.43
CA ALA A 150 8.91 -7.90 -1.27
C ALA A 150 9.79 -9.13 -1.55
N PHE A 151 10.58 -9.56 -0.57
CA PHE A 151 11.22 -10.87 -0.57
C PHE A 151 10.36 -11.85 0.22
N CYS A 152 10.00 -12.97 -0.40
CA CYS A 152 9.25 -14.04 0.23
C CYS A 152 10.19 -15.21 0.49
N TYR A 153 10.35 -15.62 1.76
CA TYR A 153 11.16 -16.77 2.14
C TYR A 153 10.25 -17.97 2.43
N LEU A 154 10.51 -19.10 1.78
CA LEU A 154 9.81 -20.35 2.01
C LEU A 154 10.75 -21.32 2.74
N ALA A 155 10.36 -21.76 3.94
CA ALA A 155 11.03 -22.83 4.65
C ALA A 155 10.30 -24.14 4.40
N VAL A 156 10.98 -25.12 3.81
CA VAL A 156 10.44 -26.48 3.60
C VAL A 156 11.07 -27.40 4.64
N VAL A 157 10.23 -28.04 5.45
CA VAL A 157 10.66 -29.06 6.42
C VAL A 157 10.15 -30.43 5.99
N SER A 158 11.04 -31.41 5.92
CA SER A 158 10.66 -32.82 5.77
C SER A 158 10.77 -33.51 7.13
N LYS A 159 9.74 -34.27 7.51
CA LYS A 159 9.86 -35.20 8.63
C LYS A 159 10.66 -36.41 8.13
N GLN A 160 11.67 -36.83 8.88
CA GLN A 160 12.33 -38.09 8.57
C GLN A 160 11.32 -39.25 8.73
N PRO A 161 11.28 -40.19 7.79
CA PRO A 161 10.46 -41.39 7.94
C PRO A 161 10.97 -42.15 9.17
N LYS A 162 10.03 -42.57 10.03
CA LYS A 162 10.28 -43.40 11.20
C LYS A 162 10.71 -44.81 10.80
#